data_AF-A0A443QAG4-F1
#
_entry.id   AF-A0A443QAG4-F1
#
_cell.length_a   1.000
_cell.length_b   1.000
_cell.length_c   1.000
_cell.angle_alpha   90.00
_cell.angle_beta   90.00
_cell.angle_gamma   90.00
#
_symmetry.space_group_name_H-M   'P 1'
#
loop_
_entity.id
_entity.type
_entity.pdbx_description
1 polymer ?
#
loop_
_entity_poly.entity_id
_entity_poly.type
_entity_poly.pdbx_seq_one_letter_code
_entity_poly.pdbx_strand_id
1 'polypeptide(L)' 'MTGSFRIVGGNRARIGDYPWQVFILRNGQLHCGGSIIASNWVLTAAHCLY' A
#
# COMPACT_ATOMS: atom_id res chain seq x y z
N MET A 1 16.10 -16.56 5.86
CA MET A 1 15.21 -15.39 5.65
C MET A 1 14.92 -15.25 4.16
N THR A 2 14.15 -16.14 3.57
CA THR A 2 13.72 -16.04 2.16
C THR A 2 12.29 -15.53 2.15
N GLY A 3 12.11 -14.27 2.54
CA GLY A 3 10.83 -13.58 2.33
C GLY A 3 10.70 -13.25 0.85
N SER A 4 9.73 -13.84 0.17
CA SER A 4 9.40 -13.50 -1.22
C SER A 4 9.21 -11.99 -1.34
N PHE A 5 10.02 -11.31 -2.16
CA PHE A 5 9.83 -9.90 -2.46
C PHE A 5 8.52 -9.75 -3.22
N ARG A 6 7.50 -9.13 -2.60
CA ARG A 6 6.18 -8.93 -3.22
C ARG A 6 6.21 -7.96 -4.41
N ILE A 7 7.28 -7.18 -4.55
CA ILE A 7 7.47 -6.17 -5.59
C ILE A 7 8.68 -6.58 -6.45
N VAL A 8 8.45 -6.86 -7.74
CA VAL A 8 9.51 -7.25 -8.69
C VAL A 8 10.44 -6.06 -8.94
N GLY A 9 11.76 -6.28 -8.80
CA GLY A 9 12.77 -5.22 -8.96
C GLY A 9 12.78 -4.17 -7.84
N GLY A 10 11.95 -4.34 -6.81
CA GLY A 10 11.90 -3.43 -5.67
C GLY A 10 12.99 -3.71 -4.63
N ASN A 11 13.18 -2.75 -3.73
CA ASN A 11 13.99 -2.88 -2.53
C ASN A 11 13.14 -2.68 -1.27
N ARG A 12 13.68 -3.06 -0.11
CA ARG A 12 13.00 -2.85 1.17
C ARG A 12 12.94 -1.37 1.50
N ALA A 13 11.73 -0.84 1.71
CA ALA A 13 11.53 0.50 2.25
C ALA A 13 11.82 0.53 3.76
N ARG A 14 12.37 1.66 4.23
CA ARG A 14 12.48 1.99 5.65
C ARG A 14 11.20 2.66 6.12
N ILE A 15 11.00 2.67 7.44
CA ILE A 15 9.89 3.41 8.05
C ILE A 15 10.08 4.89 7.73
N GLY A 16 9.05 5.51 7.14
CA GLY A 16 9.06 6.92 6.78
C GLY A 16 9.55 7.26 5.37
N ASP A 17 10.04 6.30 4.57
CA ASP A 17 10.46 6.57 3.19
C ASP A 17 9.28 7.02 2.30
N TYR A 18 8.09 6.46 2.57
CA TYR A 18 6.85 6.72 1.83
C TYR A 18 5.68 6.94 2.80
N PRO A 19 5.64 8.07 3.52
CA PRO A 19 4.68 8.29 4.60
C PRO A 19 3.22 8.41 4.11
N TRP A 20 3.02 8.67 2.81
CA TRP A 20 1.70 8.67 2.19
C TRP A 20 1.17 7.28 1.85
N GLN A 21 2.01 6.23 1.87
CA GLN A 21 1.60 4.87 1.49
C GLN A 21 0.60 4.29 2.50
N VAL A 22 -0.52 3.76 2.01
CA VAL A 22 -1.49 3.03 2.83
C VAL A 22 -1.78 1.62 2.32
N PHE A 23 -2.27 0.76 3.21
CA PHE A 23 -2.81 -0.56 2.88
C PHE A 23 -4.33 -0.53 2.95
N ILE A 24 -4.97 -0.99 1.88
CA ILE A 24 -6.42 -1.18 1.84
C ILE A 24 -6.69 -2.66 2.16
N LEU A 25 -7.41 -2.89 3.26
CA LEU A 25 -7.77 -4.23 3.70
C LEU A 25 -9.17 -4.60 3.22
N ARG A 26 -9.33 -5.82 2.70
CA ARG A 26 -10.64 -6.43 2.41
C ARG A 26 -10.72 -7.74 3.21
N ASN A 27 -11.73 -7.86 4.06
CA ASN A 27 -11.91 -9.01 4.96
C ASN A 27 -10.67 -9.31 5.83
N GLY A 28 -10.01 -8.26 6.33
CA GLY A 28 -8.80 -8.38 7.16
C GLY A 28 -7.51 -8.73 6.40
N GLN A 29 -7.55 -8.85 5.07
CA GLN A 29 -6.40 -9.17 4.24
C GLN A 29 -5.99 -8.00 3.35
N LEU A 30 -4.68 -7.86 3.08
CA LEU A 30 -4.16 -6.86 2.14
C LEU A 30 -4.74 -7.09 0.75
N HIS A 31 -5.48 -6.11 0.24
CA HIS A 31 -6.11 -6.16 -1.07
C HIS A 31 -5.43 -5.23 -2.06
N CYS A 32 -5.25 -3.96 -1.69
CA CYS A 32 -4.67 -2.92 -2.53
C CYS A 32 -3.78 -1.96 -1.74
N GLY A 33 -3.09 -1.07 -2.45
CA GLY A 33 -2.45 0.11 -1.89
C GLY A 33 -3.25 1.39 -2.17
N GLY A 34 -2.83 2.49 -1.54
CA GLY A 34 -3.34 3.84 -1.83
C GLY A 34 -2.34 4.90 -1.38
N SER A 35 -2.68 6.18 -1.59
CA SER A 35 -1.85 7.32 -1.18
C SER A 35 -2.67 8.38 -0.44
N ILE A 36 -2.18 8.85 0.71
CA ILE A 36 -2.73 10.00 1.42
C ILE A 36 -2.47 11.26 0.58
N ILE A 37 -3.53 11.97 0.20
CA ILE A 37 -3.46 13.21 -0.60
C ILE A 37 -3.89 14.46 0.16
N ALA A 38 -4.61 14.27 1.28
CA ALA A 38 -4.99 15.31 2.23
C ALA A 38 -5.36 14.66 3.57
N SER A 39 -5.58 15.46 4.63
CA SER A 39 -5.79 14.97 6.00
C SER A 39 -6.85 13.88 6.16
N ASN A 40 -7.88 13.88 5.30
CA ASN A 40 -8.98 12.91 5.33
C ASN A 40 -9.20 12.21 3.98
N TRP A 41 -8.23 12.26 3.07
CA TRP A 41 -8.39 11.75 1.70
C TRP A 41 -7.28 10.78 1.32
N VAL A 42 -7.68 9.59 0.89
CA VAL A 42 -6.82 8.59 0.27
C VAL A 42 -7.24 8.40 -1.18
N LEU A 43 -6.28 8.51 -2.10
CA LEU A 43 -6.44 8.13 -3.49
C LEU A 43 -6.09 6.65 -3.68
N THR A 44 -6.91 5.93 -4.44
CA THR A 44 -6.69 4.52 -4.82
C THR A 44 -7.23 4.26 -6.22
N ALA A 45 -6.84 3.14 -6.82
CA ALA A 45 -7.52 2.64 -8.00
C ALA A 45 -8.96 2.27 -7.64
N ALA A 46 -9.89 2.64 -8.52
CA ALA A 46 -11.31 2.45 -8.25
C ALA A 46 -11.66 0.95 -8.08
N HIS A 47 -10.99 0.05 -8.83
CA HIS A 47 -11.22 -1.41 -8.78
C HIS A 47 -10.77 -2.09 -7.50
N CYS A 48 -10.13 -1.36 -6.60
CA CYS A 48 -9.85 -1.85 -5.26
C CYS A 48 -11.09 -1.78 -4.35
N LEU A 49 -12.16 -1.08 -4.78
CA LEU A 49 -13.35 -0.79 -3.98
C LEU A 49 -14.65 -1.35 -4.58
N TYR A 50 -14.60 -1.90 -5.80
CA TYR A 50 -15.72 -2.61 -6.44
C TYR A 50 -15.39 -4.08 -6.69
#